data_AF-A0A553HUP6-F1
#
_entry.id   AF-A0A553HUP6-F1
#
_cell.length_a   1.000
_cell.length_b   1.000
_cell.length_c   1.000
_cell.angle_alpha   90.00
_cell.angle_beta   90.00
_cell.angle_gamma   90.00
#
_symmetry.space_group_name_H-M   'P 1'
#
loop_
_entity.id
_entity.type
_entity.pdbx_description
1 polymer ?
#
loop_
_entity_poly.entity_id
_entity_poly.type
_entity_poly.pdbx_seq_one_letter_code
_entity_poly.pdbx_strand_id
1 'polypeptide(L)'
;MEPRCQLIRPRDARQYRQRSVSALTRFYITQDLSTVKRLDYSETPATRHSPKLALSPNTYEELTAVKLAQNEVEDHVRAQALVMRERQYEELRTIRLFRESAAREKRERELSHQQQMDDFERMILEFETRQGVEERTADLIRREVRMAPFREYMTRRRAAAARQRQIEQDRMLAEQMEAVAIFEVAGIQAQEAAEQREQTRRQHLRECVVCMEEDDMSDMIQVPCEHWYCLEDLHRPADSLCRRNITMDWT
;
A
#
# COMPACT_ATOMS: atom_id res chain seq x y z
N MET A 1 -4.26 57.78 12.68
CA MET A 1 -3.13 57.10 13.37
C MET A 1 -3.64 55.74 13.80
N GLU A 2 -3.34 54.70 13.02
CA GLU A 2 -3.78 53.34 13.29
C GLU A 2 -2.69 52.58 14.06
N PRO A 3 -3.02 51.88 15.16
CA PRO A 3 -2.05 51.06 15.87
C PRO A 3 -1.77 49.78 15.07
N ARG A 4 -0.51 49.60 14.67
CA ARG A 4 -0.02 48.36 14.06
C ARG A 4 0.08 47.27 15.12
N CYS A 5 -0.85 46.32 15.11
CA CYS A 5 -0.73 45.07 15.86
C CYS A 5 0.41 44.23 15.27
N GLN A 6 1.51 44.10 16.02
CA GLN A 6 2.60 43.20 15.66
C GLN A 6 2.21 41.76 15.99
N LEU A 7 2.25 40.92 14.96
CA LEU A 7 1.98 39.48 15.04
C LEU A 7 3.09 38.79 15.85
N ILE A 8 2.78 38.37 17.07
CA ILE A 8 3.70 37.57 17.90
C ILE A 8 3.79 36.16 17.28
N ARG A 9 4.99 35.73 16.90
CA ARG A 9 5.21 34.41 16.31
C ARG A 9 4.99 33.30 17.35
N PRO A 10 4.39 32.16 16.99
CA PRO A 10 4.07 31.08 17.93
C PRO A 10 5.29 30.48 18.66
N ARG A 11 6.50 30.70 18.16
CA ARG A 11 7.74 30.16 18.74
C ARG A 11 8.21 30.90 20.00
N ASP A 12 7.76 32.14 20.21
CA ASP A 12 8.15 32.96 21.37
C ASP A 12 7.20 32.78 22.58
N ALA A 13 6.02 32.19 22.37
CA ALA A 13 5.03 31.95 23.43
C ALA A 13 5.51 30.92 24.48
N ARG A 14 6.49 30.05 24.14
CA ARG A 14 7.05 29.07 25.09
C ARG A 14 8.05 29.67 26.07
N GLN A 15 8.72 30.79 25.74
CA GLN A 15 9.65 31.43 26.67
C GLN A 15 8.94 32.27 27.74
N TYR A 16 7.72 32.75 27.48
CA TYR A 16 6.99 33.55 28.47
C TYR A 16 6.40 32.73 29.63
N ARG A 17 6.11 31.44 29.43
CA ARG A 17 5.57 30.56 30.48
C ARG A 17 6.60 30.08 31.51
N GLN A 18 7.90 30.21 31.23
CA GLN A 18 8.94 29.79 32.19
C GLN A 18 9.39 30.91 33.15
N ARG A 19 9.02 32.17 32.92
CA ARG A 19 9.41 33.30 33.81
C ARG A 19 8.37 33.69 34.85
N SER A 20 7.14 33.18 34.78
CA SER A 20 6.05 33.61 35.69
C SER A 20 5.79 32.67 36.88
N VAL A 21 6.57 31.60 37.07
CA VAL A 21 6.36 30.65 38.19
C VAL A 21 7.41 30.81 39.31
N SER A 22 8.36 31.73 39.18
CA SER A 22 9.44 31.91 40.16
C SER A 22 9.15 32.95 41.26
N ALA A 23 8.01 33.65 41.22
CA ALA A 23 7.75 34.83 42.06
C ALA A 23 6.58 34.68 43.04
N LEU A 24 6.14 33.46 43.34
CA LEU A 24 5.21 33.19 44.44
C LEU A 24 5.95 32.53 45.60
N THR A 25 6.52 33.42 46.42
CA THR A 25 6.41 33.37 47.87
C THR A 25 6.68 32.01 48.52
N ARG A 26 7.97 31.69 48.64
CA ARG A 26 8.51 31.09 49.86
C ARG A 26 8.21 32.05 51.03
N PHE A 27 6.97 32.04 51.52
CA PHE A 27 6.68 32.56 52.85
C PHE A 27 7.30 31.59 53.85
N TYR A 28 8.45 32.01 54.36
CA TYR A 28 9.04 31.50 55.58
C TYR A 28 7.99 31.57 56.70
N ILE A 29 7.51 30.40 57.16
CA ILE A 29 7.01 30.25 58.52
C ILE A 29 7.82 29.12 59.16
N THR A 30 9.10 29.40 59.30
CA THR A 30 9.91 28.88 60.41
C THR A 30 10.41 30.10 61.16
N GLN A 31 9.49 30.91 61.69
CA GLN A 31 9.83 31.89 62.72
C GLN A 31 9.67 31.18 64.07
N ASP A 32 10.81 30.72 64.55
CA ASP A 32 11.28 30.95 65.92
C ASP A 32 10.21 31.34 66.94
N LEU A 33 9.61 30.32 67.55
CA LEU A 33 9.13 30.40 68.93
C LEU A 33 10.11 29.65 69.84
N SER A 34 11.39 30.02 69.74
CA SER A 34 12.43 29.56 70.67
C SER A 34 13.10 30.73 71.42
N THR A 35 12.52 31.92 71.41
CA THR A 35 12.83 32.97 72.39
C THR A 35 11.86 32.88 73.57
N VAL A 36 11.88 31.76 74.27
CA VAL A 36 11.62 31.80 75.72
C VAL A 36 12.73 32.68 76.25
N LYS A 37 12.40 33.93 76.61
CA LYS A 37 13.26 34.75 77.46
C LYS A 37 13.60 33.89 78.67
N ARG A 38 14.78 33.28 78.67
CA ARG A 38 15.47 32.90 79.90
C ARG A 38 15.55 34.21 80.68
N LEU A 39 14.66 34.35 81.65
CA LEU A 39 14.93 35.18 82.80
C LEU A 39 16.20 34.59 83.39
N ASP A 40 17.32 35.21 83.06
CA ASP A 40 18.55 35.09 83.83
C ASP A 40 18.21 35.57 85.23
N TYR A 41 17.70 34.66 86.06
CA TYR A 41 17.80 34.79 87.51
C TYR A 41 19.29 34.77 87.80
N SER A 42 19.85 35.97 87.90
CA SER A 42 21.14 36.22 88.53
C SER A 42 21.11 35.51 89.88
N GLU A 43 21.92 34.46 90.00
CA GLU A 43 22.23 33.84 91.28
C GLU A 43 22.97 34.87 92.12
N THR A 44 22.21 35.72 92.83
CA THR A 44 22.72 36.40 94.00
C THR A 44 23.07 35.33 95.04
N PRO A 45 24.32 35.21 95.52
CA PRO A 45 24.65 34.33 96.62
C PRO A 45 24.09 34.95 97.90
N ALA A 46 22.78 34.81 98.11
CA ALA A 46 22.20 35.03 99.40
C ALA A 46 22.66 33.86 100.28
N THR A 47 23.70 34.11 101.08
CA THR A 47 24.05 33.38 102.29
C THR A 47 22.84 33.41 103.23
N ARG A 48 21.82 32.61 102.91
CA ARG A 48 20.71 32.34 103.81
C ARG A 48 21.28 31.42 104.87
N HIS A 49 21.62 32.01 106.01
CA HIS A 49 21.66 31.29 107.27
C HIS A 49 20.30 30.63 107.45
N SER A 50 20.18 29.37 107.04
CA SER A 50 19.06 28.52 107.43
C SER A 50 19.12 28.41 108.95
N PRO A 51 18.15 28.96 109.71
CA PRO A 51 18.10 28.68 111.12
C PRO A 51 17.96 27.16 111.25
N LYS A 52 18.91 26.53 111.96
CA LYS A 52 18.80 25.12 112.36
C LYS A 52 17.69 25.03 113.40
N LEU A 53 16.44 25.13 112.92
CA LEU A 53 15.28 24.72 113.69
C LEU A 53 15.41 23.21 113.85
N ALA A 54 15.81 22.79 115.05
CA ALA A 54 15.74 21.40 115.47
C ALA A 54 14.25 21.04 115.54
N LEU A 55 13.69 20.66 114.39
CA LEU A 55 12.38 20.05 114.28
C LEU A 55 12.36 18.83 115.21
N SER A 56 11.30 18.69 116.01
CA SER A 56 11.19 17.54 116.89
C SER A 56 11.08 16.27 116.03
N PRO A 57 11.57 15.10 116.50
CA PRO A 57 11.51 13.85 115.75
C PRO A 57 10.12 13.56 115.16
N ASN A 58 9.05 13.85 115.91
CA ASN A 58 7.67 13.66 115.47
C ASN A 58 7.30 14.53 114.25
N THR A 59 7.80 15.77 114.17
CA THR A 59 7.54 16.65 113.01
C THR A 59 8.26 16.23 111.74
N TYR A 60 9.41 15.53 111.86
CA TYR A 60 10.11 15.00 110.69
C TYR A 60 9.36 13.80 110.10
N GLU A 61 8.85 12.91 110.94
CA GLU A 61 8.03 11.77 110.51
C GLU A 61 6.74 12.23 109.79
N GLU A 62 6.03 13.22 110.36
CA GLU A 62 4.86 13.83 109.73
C GLU A 62 5.18 14.46 108.37
N LEU A 63 6.29 15.19 108.25
CA LEU A 63 6.71 15.78 106.97
C LEU A 63 7.10 14.71 105.93
N THR A 64 7.72 13.62 106.36
CA THR A 64 8.02 12.50 105.44
C THR A 64 6.74 11.81 104.95
N ALA A 65 5.75 11.63 105.82
CA ALA A 65 4.45 11.06 105.44
C ALA A 65 3.69 11.98 104.46
N VAL A 66 3.69 13.29 104.70
CA VAL A 66 3.09 14.27 103.77
C VAL A 66 3.81 14.27 102.42
N LYS A 67 5.14 14.20 102.41
CA LYS A 67 5.92 14.16 101.16
C LYS A 67 5.69 12.87 100.38
N LEU A 68 5.54 11.73 101.07
CA LEU A 68 5.17 10.47 100.43
C LEU A 68 3.78 10.55 99.80
N ALA A 69 2.79 11.06 100.53
CA ALA A 69 1.45 11.28 99.99
C ALA A 69 1.44 12.25 98.80
N GLN A 70 2.27 13.31 98.82
CA GLN A 70 2.45 14.21 97.68
C GLN A 70 3.06 13.49 96.47
N ASN A 71 4.10 12.68 96.68
CA ASN A 71 4.70 11.90 95.61
C ASN A 71 3.71 10.91 95.00
N GLU A 72 2.87 10.25 95.80
CA GLU A 72 1.83 9.33 95.30
C GLU A 72 0.81 10.06 94.41
N VAL A 73 0.40 11.28 94.80
CA VAL A 73 -0.48 12.13 93.97
C VAL A 73 0.23 12.56 92.69
N GLU A 74 1.50 12.98 92.77
CA GLU A 74 2.28 13.33 91.58
C GLU A 74 2.42 12.14 90.62
N ASP A 75 2.71 10.96 91.13
CA ASP A 75 2.85 9.74 90.33
C ASP A 75 1.52 9.33 89.70
N HIS A 76 0.40 9.49 90.41
CA HIS A 76 -0.93 9.27 89.86
C HIS A 76 -1.25 10.25 88.72
N VAL A 77 -0.98 11.55 88.90
CA VAL A 77 -1.17 12.58 87.87
C VAL A 77 -0.27 12.31 86.67
N ARG A 78 0.99 11.93 86.88
CA ARG A 78 1.92 11.55 85.80
C ARG A 78 1.42 10.32 85.05
N ALA A 79 0.97 9.28 85.75
CA ALA A 79 0.41 8.08 85.13
C ALA A 79 -0.83 8.41 84.30
N GLN A 80 -1.76 9.22 84.82
CA GLN A 80 -2.94 9.68 84.08
C GLN A 80 -2.56 10.50 82.84
N ALA A 81 -1.56 11.39 82.96
CA ALA A 81 -1.06 12.18 81.84
C ALA A 81 -0.45 11.30 80.73
N LEU A 82 0.26 10.21 81.10
CA LEU A 82 0.79 9.25 80.14
C LEU A 82 -0.33 8.51 79.40
N VAL A 83 -1.35 8.02 80.12
CA VAL A 83 -2.52 7.37 79.50
C VAL A 83 -3.24 8.31 78.53
N MET A 84 -3.44 9.58 78.92
CA MET A 84 -4.06 10.58 78.04
C MET A 84 -3.21 10.86 76.81
N ARG A 85 -1.89 10.90 76.95
CA ARG A 85 -0.96 11.10 75.84
C ARG A 85 -0.95 9.90 74.87
N GLU A 86 -0.96 8.68 75.38
CA GLU A 86 -1.08 7.46 74.56
C GLU A 86 -2.37 7.46 73.76
N ARG A 87 -3.51 7.76 74.42
CA ARG A 87 -4.80 7.89 73.75
C ARG A 87 -4.77 8.96 72.65
N GLN A 88 -4.18 10.13 72.91
CA GLN A 88 -4.01 11.17 71.88
C GLN A 88 -3.17 10.70 70.70
N TYR A 89 -2.10 9.94 70.92
CA TYR A 89 -1.31 9.37 69.84
C TYR A 89 -2.09 8.35 69.01
N GLU A 90 -2.92 7.52 69.65
CA GLU A 90 -3.81 6.58 68.96
C GLU A 90 -4.84 7.32 68.10
N GLU A 91 -5.48 8.36 68.64
CA GLU A 91 -6.44 9.20 67.91
C GLU A 91 -5.77 9.91 66.71
N LEU A 92 -4.55 10.43 66.88
CA LEU A 92 -3.81 11.01 65.75
C LEU A 92 -3.41 9.95 64.71
N ARG A 93 -3.11 8.72 65.14
CA ARG A 93 -2.80 7.61 64.23
C ARG A 93 -4.03 7.21 63.41
N THR A 94 -5.22 7.11 64.03
CA THR A 94 -6.45 6.79 63.30
C THR A 94 -6.82 7.90 62.31
N ILE A 95 -6.71 9.17 62.71
CA ILE A 95 -6.93 10.32 61.81
C ILE A 95 -5.96 10.28 60.62
N ARG A 96 -4.68 9.94 60.85
CA ARG A 96 -3.69 9.81 59.77
C ARG A 96 -4.08 8.71 58.78
N LEU A 97 -4.43 7.52 59.29
CA LEU A 97 -4.85 6.40 58.45
C LEU A 97 -6.10 6.73 57.64
N PHE A 98 -7.08 7.42 58.23
CA PHE A 98 -8.28 7.86 57.53
C PHE A 98 -7.95 8.82 56.39
N ARG A 99 -7.06 9.80 56.62
CA ARG A 99 -6.60 10.74 55.58
C ARG A 99 -5.86 10.03 54.45
N GLU A 100 -4.99 9.08 54.79
CA GLU A 100 -4.29 8.28 53.78
C GLU A 100 -5.26 7.43 52.96
N SER A 101 -6.25 6.81 53.59
CA SER A 101 -7.29 6.04 52.91
C SER A 101 -8.11 6.92 51.95
N ALA A 102 -8.59 8.08 52.42
CA ALA A 102 -9.32 9.03 51.59
C ALA A 102 -8.48 9.56 50.42
N ALA A 103 -7.17 9.75 50.63
CA ALA A 103 -6.26 10.16 49.56
C ALA A 103 -6.05 9.05 48.51
N ARG A 104 -6.00 7.77 48.92
CA ARG A 104 -5.92 6.63 47.99
C ARG A 104 -7.21 6.50 47.18
N GLU A 105 -8.36 6.53 47.85
CA GLU A 105 -9.66 6.44 47.18
C GLU A 105 -9.84 7.58 46.16
N LYS A 106 -9.44 8.81 46.53
CA LYS A 106 -9.46 9.94 45.60
C LYS A 106 -8.60 9.68 44.35
N ARG A 107 -7.38 9.17 44.53
CA ARG A 107 -6.48 8.83 43.40
C ARG A 107 -7.07 7.70 42.54
N GLU A 108 -7.68 6.69 43.14
CA GLU A 108 -8.33 5.60 42.42
C GLU A 108 -9.50 6.11 41.56
N ARG A 109 -10.32 7.02 42.10
CA ARG A 109 -11.39 7.66 41.33
C ARG A 109 -10.84 8.52 40.20
N GLU A 110 -9.78 9.30 40.43
CA GLU A 110 -9.12 10.10 39.39
C GLU A 110 -8.53 9.20 38.28
N LEU A 111 -7.89 8.09 38.63
CA LEU A 111 -7.37 7.11 37.67
C LEU A 111 -8.50 6.44 36.88
N SER A 112 -9.59 6.05 37.54
CA SER A 112 -10.75 5.47 36.86
C SER A 112 -11.40 6.46 35.90
N HIS A 113 -11.53 7.73 36.29
CA HIS A 113 -12.03 8.78 35.40
C HIS A 113 -11.09 9.01 34.22
N GLN A 114 -9.78 9.04 34.46
CA GLN A 114 -8.79 9.16 33.39
C GLN A 114 -8.89 8.00 32.40
N GLN A 115 -8.99 6.76 32.89
CA GLN A 115 -9.17 5.58 32.05
C GLN A 115 -10.44 5.66 31.19
N GLN A 116 -11.56 6.09 31.79
CA GLN A 116 -12.80 6.31 31.03
C GLN A 116 -12.63 7.34 29.91
N MET A 117 -11.84 8.39 30.17
CA MET A 117 -11.58 9.41 29.16
C MET A 117 -10.66 8.89 28.06
N ASP A 118 -9.61 8.17 28.40
CA ASP A 118 -8.70 7.53 27.44
C ASP A 118 -9.45 6.50 26.56
N ASP A 119 -10.38 5.73 27.15
CA ASP A 119 -11.23 4.78 26.42
C ASP A 119 -12.22 5.49 25.49
N PHE A 120 -12.79 6.61 25.93
CA PHE A 120 -13.67 7.43 25.08
C PHE A 120 -12.91 8.08 23.92
N GLU A 121 -11.72 8.63 24.17
CA GLU A 121 -10.85 9.18 23.13
C GLU A 121 -10.45 8.09 22.11
N ARG A 122 -10.12 6.89 22.58
CA ARG A 122 -9.84 5.74 21.71
C ARG A 122 -11.04 5.40 20.83
N MET A 123 -12.24 5.36 21.41
CA MET A 123 -13.47 5.09 20.65
C MET A 123 -13.71 6.12 19.54
N ILE A 124 -13.50 7.40 19.83
CA ILE A 124 -13.62 8.48 18.83
C ILE A 124 -12.62 8.27 17.68
N LEU A 125 -11.34 8.01 18.01
CA LEU A 125 -10.30 7.78 16.99
C LEU A 125 -10.61 6.57 16.10
N GLU A 126 -11.10 5.47 16.69
CA GLU A 126 -11.54 4.29 15.93
C GLU A 126 -12.71 4.62 14.99
N PHE A 127 -13.66 5.42 15.45
CA PHE A 127 -14.80 5.86 14.66
C PHE A 127 -14.38 6.74 13.48
N GLU A 128 -13.54 7.76 13.73
CA GLU A 128 -12.98 8.62 12.67
C GLU A 128 -12.17 7.82 11.65
N THR A 129 -11.39 6.85 12.12
CA THR A 129 -10.62 5.96 11.24
C THR A 129 -11.54 5.13 10.34
N ARG A 130 -12.63 4.56 10.90
CA ARG A 130 -13.62 3.81 10.12
C ARG A 130 -14.32 4.70 9.10
N GLN A 131 -14.80 5.88 9.51
CA GLN A 131 -15.41 6.84 8.59
C GLN A 131 -14.46 7.24 7.46
N GLY A 132 -13.19 7.52 7.78
CA GLY A 132 -12.18 7.87 6.78
C GLY A 132 -11.86 6.74 5.80
N VAL A 133 -12.00 5.46 6.20
CA VAL A 133 -11.87 4.31 5.29
C VAL A 133 -13.12 4.16 4.42
N GLU A 134 -14.31 4.30 5.01
CA GLU A 134 -15.60 4.23 4.29
C GLU A 134 -15.69 5.33 3.22
N GLU A 135 -15.32 6.56 3.56
CA GLU A 135 -15.35 7.69 2.63
C GLU A 135 -14.39 7.49 1.45
N ARG A 136 -13.14 7.05 1.73
CA ARG A 136 -12.17 6.71 0.68
C ARG A 136 -12.68 5.60 -0.24
N THR A 137 -13.34 4.60 0.32
CA THR A 137 -13.93 3.49 -0.44
C THR A 137 -15.09 3.97 -1.31
N ALA A 138 -15.97 4.80 -0.75
CA ALA A 138 -17.07 5.42 -1.49
C ALA A 138 -16.54 6.30 -2.64
N ASP A 139 -15.45 7.03 -2.42
CA ASP A 139 -14.81 7.82 -3.46
C ASP A 139 -14.21 6.98 -4.58
N LEU A 140 -13.54 5.87 -4.25
CA LEU A 140 -13.04 4.93 -5.26
C LEU A 140 -14.18 4.35 -6.09
N ILE A 141 -15.28 3.95 -5.46
CA ILE A 141 -16.48 3.48 -6.16
C ILE A 141 -17.04 4.59 -7.07
N ARG A 142 -17.18 5.83 -6.57
CA ARG A 142 -17.65 6.97 -7.38
C ARG A 142 -16.74 7.27 -8.56
N ARG A 143 -15.42 7.10 -8.42
CA ARG A 143 -14.46 7.27 -9.53
C ARG A 143 -14.58 6.13 -10.53
N GLU A 144 -14.70 4.91 -10.06
CA GLU A 144 -14.83 3.72 -10.91
C GLU A 144 -16.13 3.76 -11.72
N VAL A 145 -17.26 4.07 -11.08
CA VAL A 145 -18.56 4.25 -11.74
C VAL A 145 -18.50 5.34 -12.81
N ARG A 146 -17.79 6.44 -12.55
CA ARG A 146 -17.57 7.50 -13.55
C ARG A 146 -16.71 7.05 -14.75
N MET A 147 -15.74 6.17 -14.52
CA MET A 147 -14.82 5.70 -15.56
C MET A 147 -15.31 4.46 -16.32
N ALA A 148 -16.25 3.70 -15.74
CA ALA A 148 -16.85 2.51 -16.35
C ALA A 148 -17.36 2.74 -17.79
N PRO A 149 -18.19 3.76 -18.09
CA PRO A 149 -18.69 3.97 -19.46
C PRO A 149 -17.57 4.31 -20.44
N PHE A 150 -16.53 5.02 -20.00
CA PHE A 150 -15.38 5.32 -20.84
C PHE A 150 -14.56 4.07 -21.17
N ARG A 151 -14.34 3.18 -20.18
CA ARG A 151 -13.66 1.90 -20.42
C ARG A 151 -14.46 1.02 -21.38
N GLU A 152 -15.77 0.94 -21.18
CA GLU A 152 -16.66 0.20 -22.07
C GLU A 152 -16.62 0.76 -23.51
N TYR A 153 -16.69 2.08 -23.66
CA TYR A 153 -16.54 2.76 -24.95
C TYR A 153 -15.22 2.39 -25.64
N MET A 154 -14.10 2.46 -24.91
CA MET A 154 -12.79 2.12 -25.47
C MET A 154 -12.69 0.65 -25.88
N THR A 155 -13.27 -0.26 -25.11
CA THR A 155 -13.34 -1.69 -25.45
C THR A 155 -14.18 -1.93 -26.70
N ARG A 156 -15.37 -1.31 -26.80
CA ARG A 156 -16.23 -1.38 -27.99
C ARG A 156 -15.52 -0.85 -29.24
N ARG A 157 -14.81 0.29 -29.11
CA ARG A 157 -14.05 0.89 -30.21
C ARG A 157 -12.90 -0.01 -30.68
N ARG A 158 -12.16 -0.63 -29.75
CA ARG A 158 -11.11 -1.61 -30.09
C ARG A 158 -11.69 -2.83 -30.81
N ALA A 159 -12.82 -3.36 -30.32
CA ALA A 159 -13.49 -4.49 -30.93
C ALA A 159 -14.00 -4.16 -32.35
N ALA A 160 -14.54 -2.95 -32.56
CA ALA A 160 -14.94 -2.49 -33.89
C ALA A 160 -13.74 -2.39 -34.85
N ALA A 161 -12.63 -1.80 -34.40
CA ALA A 161 -11.41 -1.70 -35.20
C ALA A 161 -10.75 -3.07 -35.49
N ALA A 162 -10.93 -4.06 -34.62
CA ALA A 162 -10.48 -5.42 -34.87
C ALA A 162 -11.34 -6.11 -35.93
N ARG A 163 -12.67 -6.00 -35.83
CA ARG A 163 -13.59 -6.53 -36.85
C ARG A 163 -13.35 -5.93 -38.23
N GLN A 164 -13.10 -4.62 -38.29
CA GLN A 164 -12.85 -3.95 -39.57
C GLN A 164 -11.56 -4.45 -40.24
N ARG A 165 -10.49 -4.64 -39.47
CA ARG A 165 -9.25 -5.24 -39.97
C ARG A 165 -9.44 -6.67 -40.48
N GLN A 166 -10.26 -7.46 -39.79
CA GLN A 166 -10.57 -8.82 -40.22
C GLN A 166 -11.34 -8.82 -41.54
N ILE A 167 -12.35 -7.96 -41.68
CA ILE A 167 -13.11 -7.81 -42.94
C ILE A 167 -12.18 -7.38 -44.09
N GLU A 168 -11.26 -6.46 -43.85
CA GLU A 168 -10.27 -6.03 -44.86
C GLU A 168 -9.33 -7.17 -45.26
N GLN A 169 -8.86 -7.97 -44.31
CA GLN A 169 -8.04 -9.16 -44.57
C GLN A 169 -8.79 -10.21 -45.39
N ASP A 170 -10.02 -10.51 -45.00
CA ASP A 170 -10.87 -11.49 -45.70
C ASP A 170 -11.17 -11.02 -47.13
N ARG A 171 -11.40 -9.72 -47.31
CA ARG A 171 -11.60 -9.12 -48.64
C ARG A 171 -10.35 -9.26 -49.52
N MET A 172 -9.17 -8.92 -49.00
CA MET A 172 -7.91 -9.08 -49.74
C MET A 172 -7.67 -10.54 -50.12
N LEU A 173 -7.98 -11.49 -49.23
CA LEU A 173 -7.85 -12.92 -49.50
C LEU A 173 -8.83 -13.39 -50.57
N ALA A 174 -10.09 -12.92 -50.54
CA ALA A 174 -11.07 -13.22 -51.58
C ALA A 174 -10.64 -12.67 -52.95
N GLU A 175 -10.16 -11.43 -53.01
CA GLU A 175 -9.65 -10.81 -54.24
C GLU A 175 -8.42 -11.59 -54.79
N GLN A 176 -7.53 -12.06 -53.92
CA GLN A 176 -6.40 -12.92 -54.33
C GLN A 176 -6.86 -14.27 -54.87
N MET A 177 -7.82 -14.92 -54.21
CA MET A 177 -8.38 -16.19 -54.69
C MET A 177 -9.09 -16.04 -56.03
N GLU A 178 -9.84 -14.97 -56.23
CA GLU A 178 -10.49 -14.67 -57.51
C GLU A 178 -9.46 -14.45 -58.62
N ALA A 179 -8.39 -13.68 -58.34
CA ALA A 179 -7.31 -13.47 -59.29
C ALA A 179 -6.63 -14.79 -59.69
N VAL A 180 -6.33 -15.66 -58.71
CA VAL A 180 -5.76 -16.99 -58.98
C VAL A 180 -6.71 -17.82 -59.83
N ALA A 181 -8.01 -17.85 -59.51
CA ALA A 181 -9.00 -18.57 -60.30
C ALA A 181 -9.07 -18.06 -61.75
N ILE A 182 -9.00 -16.75 -61.98
CA ILE A 182 -8.96 -16.16 -63.33
C ILE A 182 -7.70 -16.63 -64.08
N PHE A 183 -6.54 -16.63 -63.43
CA PHE A 183 -5.29 -17.10 -64.04
C PHE A 183 -5.33 -18.60 -64.35
N GLU A 184 -5.87 -19.42 -63.46
CA GLU A 184 -6.03 -20.86 -63.68
C GLU A 184 -6.96 -21.14 -64.86
N VAL A 185 -8.12 -20.48 -64.93
CA VAL A 185 -9.06 -20.61 -66.06
C VAL A 185 -8.40 -20.17 -67.37
N ALA A 186 -7.67 -19.06 -67.38
CA ALA A 186 -6.95 -18.59 -68.56
C ALA A 186 -5.84 -19.57 -68.98
N GLY A 187 -5.14 -20.19 -68.01
CA GLY A 187 -4.14 -21.22 -68.25
C GLY A 187 -4.73 -22.47 -68.89
N ILE A 188 -5.87 -22.95 -68.38
CA ILE A 188 -6.60 -24.10 -68.95
C ILE A 188 -7.04 -23.78 -70.38
N GLN A 189 -7.66 -22.62 -70.63
CA GLN A 189 -8.08 -22.23 -71.97
C GLN A 189 -6.90 -22.10 -72.95
N ALA A 190 -5.77 -21.56 -72.49
CA ALA A 190 -4.57 -21.45 -73.30
C ALA A 190 -3.99 -22.83 -73.64
N GLN A 191 -4.01 -23.77 -72.68
CA GLN A 191 -3.58 -25.14 -72.90
C GLN A 191 -4.50 -25.88 -73.86
N GLU A 192 -5.82 -25.80 -73.67
CA GLU A 192 -6.81 -26.40 -74.58
C GLU A 192 -6.67 -25.84 -76.00
N ALA A 193 -6.46 -24.53 -76.16
CA ALA A 193 -6.25 -23.92 -77.47
C ALA A 193 -4.92 -24.38 -78.12
N ALA A 194 -3.87 -24.58 -77.33
CA ALA A 194 -2.61 -25.13 -77.82
C ALA A 194 -2.75 -26.59 -78.25
N GLU A 195 -3.45 -27.42 -77.45
CA GLU A 195 -3.74 -28.81 -77.77
C GLU A 195 -4.61 -28.93 -79.02
N GLN A 196 -5.61 -28.07 -79.20
CA GLN A 196 -6.42 -28.04 -80.43
C GLN A 196 -5.58 -27.69 -81.66
N ARG A 197 -4.70 -26.68 -81.59
CA ARG A 197 -3.78 -26.34 -82.70
C ARG A 197 -2.87 -27.50 -83.06
N GLU A 198 -2.34 -28.20 -82.06
CA GLU A 198 -1.48 -29.36 -82.26
C GLU A 198 -2.27 -30.55 -82.84
N GLN A 199 -3.51 -30.78 -82.41
CA GLN A 199 -4.39 -31.78 -83.02
C GLN A 199 -4.67 -31.45 -84.49
N THR A 200 -4.97 -30.19 -84.82
CA THR A 200 -5.14 -29.75 -86.20
C THR A 200 -3.85 -29.99 -86.99
N ARG A 201 -2.69 -29.58 -86.48
CA ARG A 201 -1.40 -29.84 -87.13
C ARG A 201 -1.21 -31.34 -87.41
N ARG A 202 -1.43 -32.21 -86.42
CA ARG A 202 -1.33 -33.68 -86.60
C ARG A 202 -2.32 -34.24 -87.62
N GLN A 203 -3.54 -33.72 -87.68
CA GLN A 203 -4.51 -34.11 -88.69
C GLN A 203 -4.06 -33.72 -90.11
N HIS A 204 -3.27 -32.65 -90.24
CA HIS A 204 -2.71 -32.14 -91.48
C HIS A 204 -1.36 -32.76 -91.86
N LEU A 205 -0.70 -33.52 -90.98
CA LEU A 205 0.53 -34.21 -91.33
C LEU A 205 0.22 -35.52 -92.06
N ARG A 206 0.91 -35.78 -93.17
CA ARG A 206 0.92 -37.06 -93.88
C ARG A 206 2.35 -37.49 -94.11
N GLU A 207 2.58 -38.80 -94.04
CA GLU A 207 3.88 -39.38 -94.33
C GLU A 207 4.05 -39.48 -95.85
N CYS A 208 5.14 -38.94 -96.38
CA CYS A 208 5.48 -39.12 -97.78
C CYS A 208 5.86 -40.58 -98.04
N VAL A 209 5.24 -41.20 -99.05
CA VAL A 209 5.48 -42.61 -99.38
C VAL A 209 6.92 -42.88 -99.86
N VAL A 210 7.64 -41.86 -100.32
CA VAL A 210 8.99 -42.01 -100.91
C VAL A 210 10.08 -41.78 -99.87
N CYS A 211 10.09 -40.62 -99.21
CA CYS A 211 11.10 -40.30 -98.20
C CYS A 211 10.74 -40.75 -96.78
N MET A 212 9.49 -41.15 -96.52
CA MET A 212 8.96 -41.52 -95.20
C MET A 212 9.04 -40.38 -94.16
N GLU A 213 9.12 -39.13 -94.63
CA GLU A 213 9.08 -37.95 -93.76
C GLU A 213 7.65 -37.42 -93.64
N GLU A 214 7.27 -36.97 -92.44
CA GLU A 214 5.99 -36.32 -92.21
C GLU A 214 6.05 -34.88 -92.70
N ASP A 215 5.14 -34.52 -93.61
CA ASP A 215 5.02 -33.16 -94.13
C ASP A 215 3.55 -32.69 -94.08
N ASP A 216 3.34 -31.38 -94.13
CA ASP A 216 1.99 -30.81 -94.12
C ASP A 216 1.28 -31.11 -95.46
N MET A 217 0.01 -31.55 -95.39
CA MET A 217 -0.82 -31.80 -96.58
C MET A 217 -0.84 -30.61 -97.56
N SER A 218 -0.61 -29.38 -97.11
CA SER A 218 -0.51 -28.20 -97.96
C SER A 218 0.74 -28.16 -98.85
N ASP A 219 1.82 -28.82 -98.44
CA ASP A 219 3.10 -28.94 -99.16
C ASP A 219 3.26 -30.31 -99.84
N MET A 220 2.17 -31.08 -99.88
CA MET A 220 2.11 -32.40 -100.49
C MET A 220 1.03 -32.48 -101.57
N ILE A 221 1.23 -33.38 -102.54
CA ILE A 221 0.23 -33.65 -103.58
C ILE A 221 -0.38 -35.04 -103.33
N GLN A 222 -1.71 -35.07 -103.23
CA GLN A 222 -2.46 -36.32 -103.23
C GLN A 222 -2.65 -36.80 -104.67
N VAL A 223 -2.17 -38.00 -104.98
CA VAL A 223 -2.44 -38.66 -106.27
C VAL A 223 -3.74 -39.49 -106.17
N PRO A 224 -4.38 -39.87 -107.29
CA PRO A 224 -5.68 -40.53 -107.30
C PRO A 224 -5.78 -41.87 -106.54
N CYS A 225 -4.64 -42.45 -106.12
CA CYS A 225 -4.58 -43.68 -105.34
C CYS A 225 -4.43 -43.46 -103.82
N GLU A 226 -4.87 -42.30 -103.29
CA GLU A 226 -4.84 -41.91 -101.86
C GLU A 226 -3.45 -41.76 -101.21
N HIS A 227 -2.37 -41.92 -101.98
CA HIS A 227 -1.01 -41.70 -101.51
C HIS A 227 -0.61 -40.22 -101.58
N TRP A 228 0.25 -39.80 -100.65
CA TRP A 228 0.78 -38.43 -100.56
C TRP A 228 2.27 -38.38 -100.86
N TYR A 229 2.68 -37.37 -101.64
CA TYR A 229 4.07 -37.15 -102.05
C TYR A 229 4.48 -35.72 -101.70
N CYS A 230 5.68 -35.52 -101.16
CA CYS A 230 6.23 -34.19 -100.96
C CYS A 230 6.57 -33.55 -102.31
N LEU A 231 6.46 -32.21 -102.38
CA LEU A 231 6.77 -31.47 -103.60
C LEU A 231 8.21 -31.66 -104.08
N GLU A 232 9.15 -31.89 -103.15
CA GLU A 232 10.57 -32.11 -103.45
C GLU A 232 10.80 -33.42 -104.20
N ASP A 233 10.16 -34.52 -103.82
CA ASP A 233 10.32 -35.81 -104.49
C ASP A 233 9.57 -35.88 -105.83
N LEU A 234 8.52 -35.07 -106.00
CA LEU A 234 7.83 -34.88 -107.28
C LEU A 234 8.66 -34.05 -108.28
N HIS A 235 9.46 -33.10 -107.78
CA HIS A 235 10.33 -32.24 -108.60
C HIS A 235 11.75 -32.75 -108.73
N ARG A 236 12.14 -33.79 -107.98
CA ARG A 236 13.36 -34.53 -108.28
C ARG A 236 13.21 -35.09 -109.69
N PRO A 237 13.96 -34.58 -110.68
CA PRO A 237 13.89 -35.15 -112.01
C PRO A 237 14.26 -36.63 -111.90
N ALA A 238 13.56 -37.49 -112.65
CA ALA A 238 13.87 -38.91 -112.76
C ALA A 238 15.35 -39.19 -113.14
N ASP A 239 16.10 -38.15 -113.50
CA ASP A 239 17.53 -38.12 -113.76
C ASP A 239 18.43 -38.58 -112.60
N SER A 240 17.98 -38.56 -111.33
CA SER A 240 18.78 -39.11 -110.22
C SER A 240 18.64 -40.62 -110.04
N LEU A 241 17.59 -41.25 -110.59
CA LEU A 241 17.48 -42.71 -110.65
C LEU A 241 18.22 -43.30 -111.87
N CYS A 242 18.56 -42.48 -112.87
CA CYS A 242 19.42 -42.87 -113.99
C CYS A 242 20.93 -42.72 -113.73
N ARG A 243 21.37 -42.35 -112.52
CA ARG A 243 22.81 -42.21 -112.16
C ARG A 243 23.32 -43.13 -111.04
N ARG A 244 22.53 -44.09 -110.57
CA ARG A 244 23.12 -45.26 -109.89
C ARG A 244 23.47 -46.30 -110.95
N ASN A 245 24.69 -46.18 -111.45
CA ASN A 245 25.41 -47.28 -112.09
C ASN A 245 25.22 -48.53 -111.25
N ILE A 246 24.49 -49.48 -111.83
CA ILE A 246 24.61 -50.90 -111.51
C ILE A 246 26.02 -51.29 -111.97
N THR A 247 27.01 -51.16 -111.10
CA THR A 247 28.15 -52.07 -111.16
C THR A 247 27.70 -53.35 -110.50
N MET A 248 27.14 -54.25 -111.31
CA MET A 248 27.13 -55.67 -111.02
C MET A 248 28.59 -56.13 -111.01
N ASP A 249 29.20 -56.17 -109.82
CA ASP A 249 30.39 -57.01 -109.62
C ASP A 249 29.91 -58.46 -109.48
N TRP A 250 30.15 -59.22 -110.54
CA TRP A 250 30.11 -60.68 -110.50
C TRP A 250 31.45 -61.17 -109.94
N THR A 251 31.43 -61.60 -108.69
CA THR A 251 32.38 -62.58 -108.12
C THR A 251 31.64 -63.51 -107.17
#